data_AF-A0A6P7GUF3-F1
#
_entry.id   AF-A0A6P7GUF3-F1
#
_cell.length_a   1.000
_cell.length_b   1.000
_cell.length_c   1.000
_cell.angle_alpha   90.00
_cell.angle_beta   90.00
_cell.angle_gamma   90.00
#
_symmetry.space_group_name_H-M   'P 1'
#
loop_
_entity.id
_entity.type
_entity.pdbx_description
1 polymer ?
#
loop_
_entity_poly.entity_id
_entity_poly.type
_entity_poly.pdbx_seq_one_letter_code
_entity_poly.pdbx_strand_id
1 'polypeptide(L)'
;MKLIMFTVVVLLGLTNAEEVPEGRAALRKTTRQSLGSIGGLFFGNSEKDIIIGCMKNGLSKSGADKLQATYDKVYSCMSDTRIFETPKNKFIIKVEDCSRDAINESKACLPRNQTYYPEFFLDFTKSLIGHKYDHKDLLTNSEMVACLNNFGRYTVQIEYGECLNNAYQKAGITENIPNSRQEFCRFFVPADHCFPDTLKQYCPTSANINKFFDDYNIAVKHLCQD
;
A
#
# COMPACT_ATOMS: atom_id res chain seq x y z
N MET A 1 -14.35 -12.10 10.38
CA MET A 1 -14.35 -10.72 9.83
C MET A 1 -13.38 -9.85 10.65
N LYS A 2 -12.08 -9.97 10.39
CA LYS A 2 -11.01 -9.16 11.00
C LYS A 2 -9.84 -9.18 10.05
N LEU A 3 -9.63 -8.12 9.27
CA LEU A 3 -8.45 -7.92 8.40
C LEU A 3 -8.41 -6.46 7.98
N ILE A 4 -7.84 -5.66 8.86
CA ILE A 4 -7.52 -4.25 8.66
C ILE A 4 -6.21 -4.07 9.43
N MET A 5 -5.19 -3.44 8.83
CA MET A 5 -4.21 -2.55 9.48
C MET A 5 -2.77 -2.55 8.91
N PHE A 6 -2.52 -2.83 7.61
CA PHE A 6 -1.16 -2.59 7.08
C PHE A 6 -0.76 -1.13 6.88
N THR A 7 -1.72 -0.22 6.69
CA THR A 7 -1.41 1.20 6.40
C THR A 7 -1.39 2.09 7.61
N VAL A 8 -1.63 1.57 8.81
CA VAL A 8 -1.63 2.41 10.00
C VAL A 8 -0.25 3.06 10.10
N VAL A 9 0.87 2.35 9.99
CA VAL A 9 2.18 3.01 10.18
C VAL A 9 2.61 3.96 9.04
N VAL A 10 2.30 3.65 7.77
CA VAL A 10 2.75 4.45 6.59
C VAL A 10 1.82 5.64 6.27
N LEU A 11 0.60 5.68 6.83
CA LEU A 11 -0.29 6.85 6.77
C LEU A 11 -0.41 7.60 8.10
N LEU A 12 -0.04 6.99 9.23
CA LEU A 12 -0.06 7.65 10.55
C LEU A 12 0.99 8.74 10.73
N GLY A 13 2.13 8.70 10.03
CA GLY A 13 3.15 9.76 10.17
C GLY A 13 2.80 11.05 9.43
N LEU A 14 1.75 11.07 8.59
CA LEU A 14 1.07 12.33 8.23
C LEU A 14 0.46 13.03 9.47
N THR A 15 0.43 12.31 10.60
CA THR A 15 -0.20 12.51 11.91
C THR A 15 0.32 13.56 12.89
N ASN A 16 1.64 13.76 12.89
CA ASN A 16 2.32 14.30 14.06
C ASN A 16 3.10 15.59 13.75
N ALA A 17 3.08 16.05 12.50
CA ALA A 17 3.49 17.41 12.17
C ALA A 17 2.42 18.40 12.67
N GLU A 18 2.71 18.96 13.84
CA GLU A 18 2.20 20.18 14.50
C GLU A 18 0.69 20.33 14.81
N GLU A 19 0.45 21.12 15.86
CA GLU A 19 -0.84 21.45 16.45
C GLU A 19 -1.70 22.28 15.49
N VAL A 20 -2.91 21.79 15.19
CA VAL A 20 -3.85 22.48 14.30
C VAL A 20 -5.24 22.47 14.95
N PRO A 21 -6.05 23.56 14.85
CA PRO A 21 -7.27 23.76 15.63
C PRO A 21 -8.29 22.61 15.54
N GLU A 22 -9.03 22.39 16.63
CA GLU A 22 -9.89 21.23 16.93
C GLU A 22 -10.84 20.78 15.80
N GLY A 23 -11.32 21.69 14.95
CA GLY A 23 -12.16 21.36 13.79
C GLY A 23 -11.48 20.52 12.70
N ARG A 24 -10.15 20.58 12.58
CA ARG A 24 -9.36 19.81 11.58
C ARG A 24 -8.95 18.42 12.08
N ALA A 25 -9.03 18.16 13.39
CA ALA A 25 -8.69 16.86 13.98
C ALA A 25 -9.70 15.76 13.62
N ALA A 26 -10.99 16.10 13.57
CA ALA A 26 -12.05 15.19 13.14
C ALA A 26 -11.90 14.80 11.67
N LEU A 27 -11.64 15.78 10.77
CA LEU A 27 -11.40 15.52 9.34
C LEU A 27 -10.19 14.61 9.14
N ARG A 28 -9.08 14.86 9.83
CA ARG A 28 -7.85 14.04 9.77
C ARG A 28 -8.08 12.61 10.26
N LYS A 29 -8.94 12.41 11.27
CA LYS A 29 -9.33 11.08 11.76
C LYS A 29 -10.14 10.30 10.72
N THR A 30 -11.02 10.96 9.98
CA THR A 30 -11.81 10.34 8.90
C THR A 30 -10.94 10.02 7.69
N THR A 31 -10.06 10.93 7.25
CA THR A 31 -9.08 10.65 6.16
C THR A 31 -8.20 9.46 6.51
N ARG A 32 -7.76 9.38 7.78
CA ARG A 32 -6.95 8.29 8.33
C ARG A 32 -7.68 6.94 8.30
N GLN A 33 -8.99 6.93 8.57
CA GLN A 33 -9.79 5.70 8.52
C GLN A 33 -10.00 5.24 7.07
N SER A 34 -10.31 6.15 6.15
CA SER A 34 -10.64 5.82 4.75
C SER A 34 -9.43 5.48 3.87
N LEU A 35 -8.28 6.15 4.05
CA LEU A 35 -7.04 5.77 3.36
C LEU A 35 -6.35 4.58 4.04
N GLY A 36 -6.47 4.50 5.37
CA GLY A 36 -5.95 3.39 6.16
C GLY A 36 -6.59 2.05 5.81
N SER A 37 -7.89 2.06 5.45
CA SER A 37 -8.62 0.85 5.05
C SER A 37 -8.16 0.29 3.71
N ILE A 38 -7.75 1.09 2.73
CA ILE A 38 -7.53 0.59 1.35
C ILE A 38 -6.10 0.07 1.12
N GLY A 39 -5.07 0.80 1.52
CA GLY A 39 -3.69 0.26 1.48
C GLY A 39 -3.52 -0.98 2.36
N GLY A 40 -4.31 -1.08 3.44
CA GLY A 40 -4.18 -2.10 4.46
C GLY A 40 -4.85 -3.40 4.08
N LEU A 41 -5.87 -3.32 3.22
CA LEU A 41 -6.47 -4.46 2.56
C LEU A 41 -5.54 -5.04 1.50
N PHE A 42 -4.80 -4.20 0.77
CA PHE A 42 -3.88 -4.66 -0.27
C PHE A 42 -2.70 -5.47 0.30
N PHE A 43 -1.88 -4.87 1.17
CA PHE A 43 -0.74 -5.59 1.78
C PHE A 43 -1.18 -6.78 2.65
N GLY A 44 -2.26 -6.63 3.43
CA GLY A 44 -2.80 -7.73 4.23
C GLY A 44 -3.40 -8.87 3.38
N ASN A 45 -3.71 -8.64 2.11
CA ASN A 45 -4.06 -9.72 1.17
C ASN A 45 -2.79 -10.35 0.58
N SER A 46 -1.78 -9.55 0.23
CA SER A 46 -0.49 -10.05 -0.25
C SER A 46 0.19 -10.99 0.74
N GLU A 47 0.15 -10.67 2.03
CA GLU A 47 0.69 -11.53 3.10
C GLU A 47 -0.01 -12.88 3.15
N LYS A 48 -1.35 -12.89 3.05
CA LYS A 48 -2.10 -14.13 3.00
C LYS A 48 -1.78 -14.92 1.75
N ASP A 49 -1.68 -14.26 0.60
CA ASP A 49 -1.36 -14.94 -0.66
C ASP A 49 0.00 -15.63 -0.55
N ILE A 50 0.97 -14.99 0.10
CA ILE A 50 2.28 -15.57 0.40
C ILE A 50 2.15 -16.76 1.34
N ILE A 51 1.46 -16.62 2.45
CA ILE A 51 1.28 -17.71 3.43
C ILE A 51 0.55 -18.90 2.78
N ILE A 52 -0.54 -18.65 2.04
CA ILE A 52 -1.30 -19.66 1.30
C ILE A 52 -0.42 -20.33 0.24
N GLY A 53 0.37 -19.54 -0.51
CA GLY A 53 1.32 -20.05 -1.49
C GLY A 53 2.36 -20.97 -0.86
N CYS A 54 2.91 -20.58 0.30
CA CYS A 54 3.85 -21.40 1.04
C CYS A 54 3.20 -22.68 1.61
N MET A 55 1.96 -22.61 2.11
CA MET A 55 1.21 -23.78 2.55
C MET A 55 0.96 -24.76 1.40
N LYS A 56 0.61 -24.25 0.21
CA LYS A 56 0.47 -25.06 -1.02
C LYS A 56 1.80 -25.71 -1.42
N ASN A 57 2.94 -25.10 -1.05
CA ASN A 57 4.29 -25.63 -1.28
C ASN A 57 4.86 -26.44 -0.09
N GLY A 58 4.00 -26.91 0.83
CA GLY A 58 4.39 -27.84 1.89
C GLY A 58 4.75 -27.20 3.24
N LEU A 59 4.58 -25.89 3.41
CA LEU A 59 4.70 -25.26 4.73
C LEU A 59 3.60 -25.80 5.66
N SER A 60 4.00 -26.35 6.81
CA SER A 60 3.05 -26.84 7.82
C SER A 60 2.21 -25.69 8.39
N LYS A 61 1.09 -26.03 9.05
CA LYS A 61 0.29 -25.02 9.79
C LYS A 61 1.12 -24.26 10.83
N SER A 62 1.96 -24.96 11.58
CA SER A 62 2.86 -24.32 12.55
C SER A 62 3.93 -23.45 11.88
N GLY A 63 4.34 -23.76 10.65
CA GLY A 63 5.18 -22.90 9.82
C GLY A 63 4.44 -21.65 9.35
N ALA A 64 3.18 -21.79 8.93
CA ALA A 64 2.33 -20.67 8.53
C ALA A 64 2.07 -19.69 9.69
N ASP A 65 1.81 -20.21 10.91
CA ASP A 65 1.64 -19.39 12.11
C ASP A 65 2.93 -18.62 12.46
N LYS A 66 4.11 -19.24 12.26
CA LYS A 66 5.40 -18.57 12.43
C LYS A 66 5.62 -17.48 11.40
N LEU A 67 5.33 -17.77 10.12
CA LEU A 67 5.47 -16.79 9.04
C LEU A 67 4.54 -15.58 9.28
N GLN A 68 3.30 -15.81 9.72
CA GLN A 68 2.39 -14.74 10.14
C GLN A 68 2.99 -13.93 11.29
N ALA A 69 3.56 -14.58 12.31
CA ALA A 69 4.22 -13.87 13.40
C ALA A 69 5.44 -13.05 12.94
N THR A 70 6.15 -13.51 11.90
CA THR A 70 7.25 -12.74 11.28
C THR A 70 6.72 -11.50 10.56
N TYR A 71 5.61 -11.60 9.84
CA TYR A 71 4.91 -10.42 9.30
C TYR A 71 4.42 -9.49 10.40
N ASP A 72 3.89 -10.04 11.50
CA ASP A 72 3.40 -9.23 12.62
C ASP A 72 4.54 -8.42 13.30
N LYS A 73 5.77 -8.95 13.29
CA LYS A 73 6.97 -8.25 13.78
C LYS A 73 7.36 -7.05 12.92
N VAL A 74 7.00 -7.03 11.63
CA VAL A 74 7.25 -5.87 10.76
C VAL A 74 6.54 -4.64 11.35
N TYR A 75 5.31 -4.81 11.85
CA TYR A 75 4.55 -3.73 12.47
C TYR A 75 5.17 -3.22 13.75
N SER A 76 5.54 -4.12 14.65
CA SER A 76 6.13 -3.73 15.93
C SER A 76 7.50 -3.08 15.72
N CYS A 77 8.26 -3.53 14.72
CA CYS A 77 9.51 -2.90 14.33
C CYS A 77 9.33 -1.47 13.80
N MET A 78 8.21 -1.18 13.15
CA MET A 78 7.88 0.13 12.56
C MET A 78 7.12 1.06 13.51
N SER A 79 6.61 0.59 14.66
CA SER A 79 5.62 1.32 15.50
C SER A 79 6.04 2.74 15.89
N ASP A 80 7.34 2.92 16.17
CA ASP A 80 7.88 4.19 16.67
C ASP A 80 8.46 5.05 15.53
N THR A 81 8.44 4.54 14.30
CA THR A 81 9.00 5.22 13.12
C THR A 81 7.90 6.02 12.43
N ARG A 82 7.98 7.35 12.53
CA ARG A 82 6.97 8.26 11.95
C ARG A 82 7.41 8.74 10.58
N ILE A 83 6.56 8.52 9.57
CA ILE A 83 6.76 9.08 8.21
C ILE A 83 6.74 10.61 8.30
N PHE A 84 7.57 11.30 7.50
CA PHE A 84 7.79 12.75 7.47
C PHE A 84 8.53 13.40 8.63
N GLU A 85 8.55 12.79 9.82
CA GLU A 85 9.48 13.15 10.91
C GLU A 85 10.85 12.50 10.72
N THR A 86 10.86 11.28 10.18
CA THR A 86 12.09 10.57 9.82
C THR A 86 12.55 11.03 8.43
N PRO A 87 13.84 11.27 8.17
CA PRO A 87 14.33 11.52 6.81
C PRO A 87 14.01 10.36 5.86
N LYS A 88 13.62 10.66 4.60
CA LYS A 88 13.24 9.69 3.55
C LYS A 88 14.11 8.42 3.54
N ASN A 89 15.42 8.60 3.42
CA ASN A 89 16.36 7.48 3.34
C ASN A 89 16.40 6.63 4.62
N LYS A 90 16.32 7.27 5.80
CA LYS A 90 16.27 6.55 7.08
C LYS A 90 14.96 5.77 7.24
N PHE A 91 13.84 6.34 6.77
CA PHE A 91 12.55 5.66 6.80
C PHE A 91 12.53 4.44 5.87
N ILE A 92 13.08 4.58 4.66
CA ILE A 92 13.22 3.47 3.70
C ILE A 92 14.10 2.36 4.28
N ILE A 93 15.29 2.68 4.81
CA ILE A 93 16.18 1.69 5.43
C ILE A 93 15.47 0.96 6.57
N LYS A 94 14.72 1.69 7.40
CA LYS A 94 13.98 1.09 8.50
C LYS A 94 12.91 0.11 8.01
N VAL A 95 12.20 0.41 6.92
CA VAL A 95 11.26 -0.53 6.28
C VAL A 95 12.00 -1.77 5.79
N GLU A 96 13.12 -1.61 5.09
CA GLU A 96 13.92 -2.74 4.60
C GLU A 96 14.43 -3.64 5.74
N ASP A 97 14.93 -3.04 6.82
CA ASP A 97 15.40 -3.77 8.00
C ASP A 97 14.24 -4.51 8.69
N CYS A 98 13.10 -3.86 8.87
CA CYS A 98 11.92 -4.46 9.52
C CYS A 98 11.29 -5.59 8.69
N SER A 99 11.36 -5.52 7.36
CA SER A 99 10.74 -6.51 6.46
C SER A 99 11.67 -7.66 6.07
N ARG A 100 12.97 -7.58 6.39
CA ARG A 100 14.00 -8.53 5.94
C ARG A 100 13.67 -9.98 6.24
N ASP A 101 13.31 -10.29 7.47
CA ASP A 101 13.05 -11.66 7.90
C ASP A 101 11.80 -12.22 7.21
N ALA A 102 10.73 -11.42 7.12
CA ALA A 102 9.49 -11.80 6.45
C ALA A 102 9.73 -12.10 4.96
N ILE A 103 10.52 -11.29 4.27
CA ILE A 103 10.88 -11.49 2.86
C ILE A 103 11.71 -12.76 2.71
N ASN A 104 12.74 -12.95 3.53
CA ASN A 104 13.61 -14.12 3.46
C ASN A 104 12.85 -15.42 3.72
N GLU A 105 12.02 -15.47 4.77
CA GLU A 105 11.19 -16.64 5.08
C GLU A 105 10.20 -16.93 3.97
N SER A 106 9.56 -15.89 3.41
CA SER A 106 8.63 -16.04 2.29
C SER A 106 9.32 -16.59 1.03
N LYS A 107 10.48 -16.06 0.67
CA LYS A 107 11.26 -16.55 -0.47
C LYS A 107 11.73 -17.99 -0.29
N ALA A 108 12.00 -18.40 0.96
CA ALA A 108 12.42 -19.77 1.27
C ALA A 108 11.29 -20.80 1.10
N CYS A 109 10.03 -20.39 1.29
CA CYS A 109 8.88 -21.29 1.17
C CYS A 109 8.11 -21.19 -0.15
N LEU A 110 8.28 -20.11 -0.92
CA LEU A 110 7.65 -19.97 -2.23
C LEU A 110 8.39 -20.76 -3.33
N PRO A 111 7.67 -21.25 -4.36
CA PRO A 111 8.27 -21.73 -5.59
C PRO A 111 9.21 -20.69 -6.22
N ARG A 112 10.29 -21.14 -6.87
CA ARG A 112 11.35 -20.26 -7.44
C ARG A 112 10.78 -19.15 -8.32
N ASN A 113 9.79 -19.45 -9.14
CA ASN A 113 9.14 -18.51 -10.06
C ASN A 113 8.21 -17.48 -9.35
N GLN A 114 7.88 -17.68 -8.08
CA GLN A 114 7.08 -16.76 -7.25
C GLN A 114 7.93 -15.98 -6.24
N THR A 115 9.24 -16.24 -6.15
CA THR A 115 10.14 -15.56 -5.20
C THR A 115 10.30 -14.06 -5.44
N TYR A 116 9.90 -13.55 -6.61
CA TYR A 116 9.84 -12.11 -6.89
C TYR A 116 8.77 -11.40 -6.05
N TYR A 117 7.72 -12.12 -5.64
CA TYR A 117 6.50 -11.53 -5.10
C TYR A 117 6.74 -10.76 -3.78
N PRO A 118 7.44 -11.30 -2.77
CA PRO A 118 7.74 -10.55 -1.55
C PRO A 118 8.63 -9.31 -1.79
N GLU A 119 9.60 -9.41 -2.70
CA GLU A 119 10.49 -8.28 -3.06
C GLU A 119 9.73 -7.18 -3.79
N PHE A 120 8.82 -7.55 -4.69
CA PHE A 120 7.96 -6.62 -5.40
C PHE A 120 7.21 -5.70 -4.42
N PHE A 121 6.64 -6.23 -3.34
CA PHE A 121 5.92 -5.41 -2.35
C PHE A 121 6.84 -4.49 -1.55
N LEU A 122 8.07 -4.93 -1.25
CA LEU A 122 9.05 -4.06 -0.62
C LEU A 122 9.39 -2.88 -1.54
N ASP A 123 9.67 -3.14 -2.81
CA ASP A 123 9.99 -2.10 -3.78
C ASP A 123 8.80 -1.18 -4.05
N PHE A 124 7.58 -1.73 -4.09
CA PHE A 124 6.35 -0.94 -4.14
C PHE A 124 6.19 -0.02 -2.95
N THR A 125 6.41 -0.55 -1.75
CA THR A 125 6.36 0.24 -0.51
C THR A 125 7.37 1.37 -0.53
N LYS A 126 8.62 1.08 -0.93
CA LYS A 126 9.69 2.07 -1.06
C LYS A 126 9.36 3.16 -2.08
N SER A 127 8.79 2.77 -3.23
CA SER A 127 8.34 3.70 -4.25
C SER A 127 7.25 4.64 -3.72
N LEU A 128 6.21 4.08 -3.09
CA LEU A 128 5.14 4.89 -2.51
C LEU A 128 5.63 5.79 -1.39
N ILE A 129 6.60 5.34 -0.58
CA ILE A 129 7.27 6.20 0.40
C ILE A 129 7.98 7.34 -0.32
N GLY A 130 8.75 7.05 -1.37
CA GLY A 130 9.44 8.06 -2.15
C GLY A 130 8.50 9.11 -2.70
N HIS A 131 7.43 8.67 -3.39
CA HIS A 131 6.36 9.51 -3.89
C HIS A 131 5.75 10.40 -2.78
N LYS A 132 5.47 9.83 -1.61
CA LYS A 132 4.94 10.59 -0.46
C LYS A 132 5.90 11.67 0.03
N TYR A 133 7.19 11.37 0.17
CA TYR A 133 8.19 12.37 0.58
C TYR A 133 8.35 13.49 -0.45
N ASP A 134 8.26 13.16 -1.73
CA ASP A 134 8.38 14.14 -2.81
C ASP A 134 7.16 15.09 -2.87
N HIS A 135 6.02 14.66 -2.30
CA HIS A 135 4.77 15.43 -2.19
C HIS A 135 4.38 15.78 -0.75
N LYS A 136 5.34 15.80 0.19
CA LYS A 136 5.08 16.03 1.64
C LYS A 136 4.21 17.26 1.90
N ASP A 137 4.60 18.40 1.35
CA ASP A 137 3.94 19.68 1.63
C ASP A 137 2.49 19.67 1.14
N LEU A 138 2.26 19.09 -0.05
CA LEU A 138 0.92 18.91 -0.61
C LEU A 138 0.07 17.97 0.25
N LEU A 139 0.63 16.84 0.70
CA LEU A 139 -0.09 15.87 1.54
C LEU A 139 -0.49 16.43 2.91
N THR A 140 0.18 17.49 3.37
CA THR A 140 -0.20 18.22 4.60
C THR A 140 -1.09 19.42 4.35
N ASN A 141 -1.33 19.79 3.09
CA ASN A 141 -2.18 20.92 2.71
C ASN A 141 -3.67 20.56 2.82
N SER A 142 -4.49 21.54 3.24
CA SER A 142 -5.95 21.41 3.32
C SER A 142 -6.63 20.96 2.02
N GLU A 143 -6.12 21.37 0.85
CA GLU A 143 -6.66 21.01 -0.46
C GLU A 143 -6.57 19.50 -0.72
N MET A 144 -5.37 18.93 -0.52
CA MET A 144 -5.15 17.49 -0.65
C MET A 144 -5.87 16.72 0.45
N VAL A 145 -5.88 17.21 1.69
CA VAL A 145 -6.64 16.58 2.77
C VAL A 145 -8.13 16.53 2.45
N ALA A 146 -8.72 17.60 1.91
CA ALA A 146 -10.11 17.63 1.48
C ALA A 146 -10.36 16.67 0.31
N CYS A 147 -9.47 16.66 -0.69
CA CYS A 147 -9.48 15.71 -1.81
C CYS A 147 -9.48 14.25 -1.33
N LEU A 148 -8.52 13.87 -0.48
CA LEU A 148 -8.41 12.52 0.07
C LEU A 148 -9.60 12.12 0.95
N ASN A 149 -10.27 13.08 1.61
CA ASN A 149 -11.50 12.81 2.35
C ASN A 149 -12.66 12.38 1.46
N ASN A 150 -12.70 12.80 0.18
CA ASN A 150 -13.72 12.34 -0.74
C ASN A 150 -13.64 10.84 -0.98
N PHE A 151 -12.46 10.25 -0.86
CA PHE A 151 -12.30 8.81 -0.96
C PHE A 151 -13.10 8.07 0.12
N GLY A 152 -13.33 8.65 1.29
CA GLY A 152 -14.16 8.05 2.33
C GLY A 152 -15.67 8.04 2.05
N ARG A 153 -16.12 8.71 0.98
CA ARG A 153 -17.54 8.73 0.60
C ARG A 153 -17.94 7.40 -0.01
N TYR A 154 -19.10 6.90 0.39
CA TYR A 154 -19.62 5.61 -0.08
C TYR A 154 -19.71 5.50 -1.62
N THR A 155 -20.12 6.56 -2.30
CA THR A 155 -20.20 6.60 -3.76
C THR A 155 -18.83 6.44 -4.42
N VAL A 156 -17.82 7.12 -3.89
CA VAL A 156 -16.43 7.05 -4.39
C VAL A 156 -15.84 5.67 -4.12
N GLN A 157 -16.19 5.04 -3.00
CA GLN A 157 -15.80 3.66 -2.69
C GLN A 157 -16.42 2.64 -3.66
N ILE A 158 -17.68 2.83 -4.08
CA ILE A 158 -18.32 2.00 -5.10
C ILE A 158 -17.57 2.14 -6.43
N GLU A 159 -17.35 3.36 -6.91
CA GLU A 159 -16.66 3.61 -8.18
C GLU A 159 -15.25 3.02 -8.19
N TYR A 160 -14.53 3.17 -7.08
CA TYR A 160 -13.22 2.54 -6.91
C TYR A 160 -13.30 1.01 -6.98
N GLY A 161 -14.29 0.41 -6.30
CA GLY A 161 -14.53 -1.03 -6.33
C GLY A 161 -14.91 -1.54 -7.73
N GLU A 162 -15.74 -0.80 -8.46
CA GLU A 162 -16.10 -1.10 -9.85
C GLU A 162 -14.88 -1.02 -10.77
N CYS A 163 -14.03 -0.01 -10.61
CA CYS A 163 -12.78 0.08 -11.35
C CYS A 163 -11.88 -1.13 -11.09
N LEU A 164 -11.67 -1.51 -9.82
CA LEU A 164 -10.87 -2.69 -9.46
C LEU A 164 -11.44 -3.98 -10.06
N ASN A 165 -12.76 -4.18 -9.94
CA ASN A 165 -13.43 -5.35 -10.52
C ASN A 165 -13.22 -5.42 -12.03
N ASN A 166 -13.34 -4.30 -12.74
CA ASN A 166 -13.12 -4.23 -14.18
C ASN A 166 -11.66 -4.53 -14.55
N ALA A 167 -10.69 -4.02 -13.77
CA ALA A 167 -9.27 -4.31 -13.96
C ALA A 167 -8.98 -5.82 -13.77
N TYR A 168 -9.53 -6.42 -12.73
CA TYR A 168 -9.36 -7.84 -12.41
C TYR A 168 -10.02 -8.77 -13.44
N GLN A 169 -11.25 -8.46 -13.87
CA GLN A 169 -11.95 -9.23 -14.89
C GLN A 169 -11.20 -9.22 -16.22
N LYS A 170 -10.68 -8.07 -16.66
CA LYS A 170 -9.91 -7.94 -17.90
C LYS A 170 -8.62 -8.75 -17.88
N ALA A 171 -8.01 -8.89 -16.71
CA ALA A 171 -6.74 -9.59 -16.58
C ALA A 171 -6.88 -11.10 -16.35
N GLY A 172 -8.09 -11.60 -16.09
CA GLY A 172 -8.33 -13.03 -15.85
C GLY A 172 -7.60 -13.56 -14.61
N ILE A 173 -7.58 -12.77 -13.53
CA ILE A 173 -6.86 -13.11 -12.30
C ILE A 173 -7.32 -14.46 -11.73
N THR A 174 -6.35 -15.26 -11.29
CA THR A 174 -6.57 -16.46 -10.48
C THR A 174 -6.27 -16.16 -9.01
N GLU A 175 -6.83 -16.93 -8.07
CA GLU A 175 -6.58 -16.79 -6.61
C GLU A 175 -5.13 -17.13 -6.17
N ASN A 176 -4.17 -17.17 -7.09
CA ASN A 176 -2.79 -17.58 -6.84
C ASN A 176 -1.81 -16.45 -7.17
N ILE A 177 -0.67 -16.47 -6.48
CA ILE A 177 0.48 -15.65 -6.85
C ILE A 177 0.88 -15.98 -8.30
N PRO A 178 0.97 -14.98 -9.20
CA PRO A 178 1.34 -15.23 -10.58
C PRO A 178 2.75 -15.80 -10.71
N ASN A 179 3.00 -16.55 -11.77
CA ASN A 179 4.27 -17.26 -11.97
C ASN A 179 5.41 -16.34 -12.43
N SER A 180 5.15 -15.06 -12.64
CA SER A 180 6.15 -14.06 -13.00
C SER A 180 5.71 -12.66 -12.62
N ARG A 181 6.70 -11.77 -12.41
CA ARG A 181 6.49 -10.33 -12.22
C ARG A 181 5.67 -9.73 -13.37
N GLN A 182 5.97 -10.11 -14.61
CA GLN A 182 5.27 -9.60 -15.78
C GLN A 182 3.77 -9.96 -15.76
N GLU A 183 3.44 -11.20 -15.39
CA GLU A 183 2.04 -11.63 -15.24
C GLU A 183 1.32 -10.87 -14.13
N PHE A 184 1.98 -10.69 -12.98
CA PHE A 184 1.46 -9.86 -11.89
C PHE A 184 1.18 -8.42 -12.33
N CYS A 185 2.14 -7.81 -13.02
CA CYS A 185 2.07 -6.45 -13.51
C CYS A 185 0.93 -6.19 -14.51
N ARG A 186 0.48 -7.21 -15.25
CA ARG A 186 -0.65 -7.08 -16.20
C ARG A 186 -1.95 -6.69 -15.52
N PHE A 187 -2.14 -7.04 -14.25
CA PHE A 187 -3.33 -6.65 -13.49
C PHE A 187 -3.04 -5.65 -12.39
N PHE A 188 -1.86 -5.71 -11.77
CA PHE A 188 -1.46 -4.80 -10.71
C PHE A 188 -1.50 -3.35 -11.17
N VAL A 189 -0.84 -3.01 -12.29
CA VAL A 189 -0.77 -1.62 -12.76
C VAL A 189 -2.16 -1.04 -13.09
N PRO A 190 -3.03 -1.73 -13.87
CA PRO A 190 -4.39 -1.24 -14.08
C PRO A 190 -5.22 -1.11 -12.81
N ALA A 191 -5.08 -2.04 -11.85
CA ALA A 191 -5.80 -1.98 -10.58
C ALA A 191 -5.33 -0.79 -9.73
N ASP A 192 -4.03 -0.52 -9.67
CA ASP A 192 -3.48 0.62 -8.93
C ASP A 192 -3.87 1.96 -9.54
N HIS A 193 -4.00 2.06 -10.87
CA HIS A 193 -4.49 3.27 -11.54
C HIS A 193 -5.94 3.61 -11.17
N CYS A 194 -6.72 2.68 -10.62
CA CYS A 194 -8.05 2.99 -10.11
C CYS A 194 -8.04 4.03 -8.99
N PHE A 195 -6.97 4.10 -8.19
CA PHE A 195 -6.87 5.12 -7.15
C PHE A 195 -6.88 6.54 -7.73
N PRO A 196 -5.92 6.93 -8.61
CA PRO A 196 -5.95 8.24 -9.25
C PRO A 196 -7.16 8.43 -10.16
N ASP A 197 -7.57 7.43 -10.95
CA ASP A 197 -8.66 7.58 -11.92
C ASP A 197 -10.00 7.87 -11.27
N THR A 198 -10.27 7.25 -10.12
CA THR A 198 -11.47 7.53 -9.32
C THR A 198 -11.32 8.84 -8.54
N LEU A 199 -10.24 9.00 -7.77
CA LEU A 199 -10.18 10.08 -6.79
C LEU A 199 -9.95 11.46 -7.42
N LYS A 200 -9.19 11.55 -8.51
CA LYS A 200 -8.85 12.83 -9.18
C LYS A 200 -10.08 13.62 -9.60
N GLN A 201 -11.18 12.95 -9.93
CA GLN A 201 -12.46 13.56 -10.32
C GLN A 201 -13.15 14.32 -9.18
N TYR A 202 -12.81 13.97 -7.93
CA TYR A 202 -13.37 14.57 -6.73
C TYR A 202 -12.44 15.61 -6.10
N CYS A 203 -11.32 15.91 -6.74
CA CYS A 203 -10.30 16.81 -6.22
C CYS A 203 -10.30 18.13 -7.00
N PRO A 204 -9.90 19.24 -6.37
CA PRO A 204 -9.70 20.49 -7.10
C PRO A 204 -8.73 20.30 -8.27
N THR A 205 -9.06 20.90 -9.40
CA THR A 205 -8.20 20.85 -10.59
C THR A 205 -7.04 21.83 -10.44
N SER A 206 -6.02 21.45 -9.68
CA SER A 206 -4.78 22.21 -9.53
C SER A 206 -3.58 21.46 -10.12
N ALA A 207 -2.57 22.20 -10.57
CA ALA A 207 -1.36 21.62 -11.14
C ALA A 207 -0.66 20.66 -10.16
N ASN A 208 -0.65 21.00 -8.87
CA ASN A 208 -0.04 20.18 -7.81
C ASN A 208 -0.81 18.87 -7.58
N ILE A 209 -2.14 18.92 -7.53
CA ILE A 209 -2.96 17.70 -7.39
C ILE A 209 -2.85 16.81 -8.63
N ASN A 210 -2.89 17.39 -9.83
CA ASN A 210 -2.70 16.63 -11.05
C ASN A 210 -1.32 15.95 -11.06
N LYS A 211 -0.26 16.70 -10.72
CA LYS A 211 1.09 16.17 -10.63
C LYS A 211 1.21 15.05 -9.58
N PHE A 212 0.54 15.16 -8.45
CA PHE A 212 0.51 14.10 -7.44
C PHE A 212 -0.03 12.78 -8.01
N PHE A 213 -1.19 12.80 -8.67
CA PHE A 213 -1.76 11.58 -9.24
C PHE A 213 -0.95 11.03 -10.42
N ASP A 214 -0.36 11.92 -11.24
CA ASP A 214 0.48 11.50 -12.36
C ASP A 214 1.80 10.88 -11.85
N ASP A 215 2.43 11.47 -10.83
CA ASP A 215 3.62 10.94 -10.18
C ASP A 215 3.32 9.63 -9.42
N TYR A 216 2.10 9.45 -8.88
CA TYR A 216 1.66 8.16 -8.32
C TYR A 216 1.66 7.08 -9.40
N ASN A 217 1.07 7.34 -10.56
CA ASN A 217 1.04 6.38 -11.67
C ASN A 217 2.46 6.01 -12.13
N ILE A 218 3.38 6.96 -12.16
CA ILE A 218 4.81 6.70 -12.46
C ILE A 218 5.43 5.82 -11.36
N ALA A 219 5.19 6.16 -10.09
CA ALA A 219 5.67 5.41 -8.93
C ALA A 219 5.15 3.97 -8.89
N VAL A 220 3.96 3.69 -9.41
CA VAL A 220 3.47 2.30 -9.56
C VAL A 220 4.08 1.63 -10.78
N LYS A 221 3.98 2.28 -11.94
CA LYS A 221 4.31 1.67 -13.24
C LYS A 221 5.78 1.27 -13.36
N HIS A 222 6.71 2.05 -12.80
CA HIS A 222 8.14 1.75 -12.93
C HIS A 222 8.54 0.41 -12.28
N LEU A 223 7.75 -0.11 -11.33
CA LEU A 223 7.94 -1.43 -10.72
C LEU A 223 7.56 -2.57 -11.66
N CYS A 224 6.96 -2.25 -12.79
CA CYS A 224 6.53 -3.19 -13.81
C CYS A 224 7.24 -2.94 -15.14
N GLN A 225 8.28 -2.11 -15.11
CA GLN A 225 9.19 -1.86 -16.21
C GLN A 225 10.48 -2.63 -15.89
N ASP A 226 10.63 -3.78 -16.54
CA ASP A 226 11.94 -4.41 -16.75
C ASP A 226 12.43 -4.01 -18.15
#